data_AF-A0A918Q4D8-F1
#
_entry.id   AF-A0A918Q4D8-F1
#
_cell.length_a   1.000
_cell.length_b   1.000
_cell.length_c   1.000
_cell.angle_alpha   90.00
_cell.angle_beta   90.00
_cell.angle_gamma   90.00
#
_symmetry.space_group_name_H-M   'P 1'
#
loop_
_entity.id
_entity.type
_entity.pdbx_description
1 polymer ?
#
loop_
_entity_poly.entity_id
_entity_poly.type
_entity_poly.pdbx_seq_one_letter_code
_entity_poly.pdbx_strand_id
1 'polypeptide(L)' 'MSQIHAVDERLSEVERHILQYIQEIKYGSVEILIHDSRIVQIERSEKFRFDVKRPSTT' A
#
# COMPACT_ATOMS: atom_id res chain seq x y z
N MET A 1 -27.75 13.17 -7.71
CA MET A 1 -27.45 11.96 -6.91
C MET A 1 -26.93 10.89 -7.87
N SER A 2 -25.68 11.03 -8.33
CA SER A 2 -25.07 10.05 -9.23
C SER A 2 -24.45 8.96 -8.38
N GLN A 3 -24.95 7.75 -8.54
CA GLN A 3 -24.53 6.54 -7.85
C GLN A 3 -23.10 6.19 -8.28
N ILE A 4 -22.12 6.59 -7.47
CA ILE A 4 -20.73 6.16 -7.57
C ILE A 4 -20.64 4.78 -6.91
N HIS A 5 -21.22 3.75 -7.51
CA HIS A 5 -21.07 2.37 -7.04
C HIS A 5 -20.84 1.46 -8.24
N ALA A 6 -19.59 1.01 -8.38
CA ALA A 6 -19.12 -0.25 -9.02
C ALA A 6 -17.70 -0.11 -9.63
N VAL A 7 -16.81 0.69 -9.05
CA VAL A 7 -15.36 0.61 -9.38
C VAL A 7 -14.76 -0.71 -8.85
N ASP A 8 -15.47 -1.37 -7.93
CA ASP A 8 -14.97 -2.47 -7.09
C ASP A 8 -14.94 -3.85 -7.80
N GLU A 9 -15.81 -4.11 -8.78
CA GLU A 9 -16.01 -5.47 -9.31
C GLU A 9 -15.00 -5.93 -10.37
N ARG A 10 -14.03 -5.09 -10.77
CA ARG A 10 -13.04 -5.43 -11.82
C ARG A 10 -11.59 -5.27 -11.40
N LEU A 11 -11.31 -5.15 -10.10
CA LEU A 11 -9.94 -5.07 -9.62
C LEU A 11 -9.23 -6.42 -9.78
N SER A 12 -8.14 -6.39 -10.54
CA SER A 12 -7.16 -7.47 -10.59
C SER A 12 -6.60 -7.77 -9.20
N GLU A 13 -6.05 -8.97 -9.03
CA GLU A 13 -5.41 -9.37 -7.77
C GLU A 13 -4.27 -8.43 -7.38
N VAL A 14 -3.53 -7.91 -8.36
CA VAL A 14 -2.44 -6.95 -8.14
C VAL A 14 -2.97 -5.62 -7.59
N GLU A 15 -4.06 -5.11 -8.13
CA GLU A 15 -4.67 -3.85 -7.66
C GLU A 15 -5.20 -4.01 -6.23
N ARG A 16 -5.75 -5.18 -5.87
CA ARG A 16 -6.15 -5.48 -4.49
C ARG A 16 -4.97 -5.49 -3.53
N HIS A 17 -3.84 -6.09 -3.90
CA HIS A 17 -2.63 -6.05 -3.08
C HIS A 17 -2.08 -4.64 -2.90
N ILE A 18 -2.09 -3.82 -3.95
CA ILE A 18 -1.69 -2.41 -3.87
C ILE A 18 -2.57 -1.67 -2.86
N LEU A 19 -3.89 -1.84 -2.95
CA LEU A 19 -4.83 -1.20 -2.02
C LEU A 19 -4.57 -1.65 -0.58
N GLN A 20 -4.30 -2.93 -0.36
CA GLN A 20 -3.95 -3.45 0.96
C GLN A 20 -2.65 -2.82 1.48
N TYR A 21 -1.61 -2.71 0.66
CA TYR A 21 -0.34 -2.08 1.06
C TYR A 21 -0.52 -0.60 1.42
N ILE A 22 -1.35 0.13 0.68
CA ILE A 22 -1.68 1.54 0.99
C ILE A 22 -2.47 1.65 2.29
N GLN A 23 -3.35 0.68 2.60
CA GLN A 23 -4.10 0.68 3.86
C GLN A 23 -3.23 0.34 5.07
N GLU A 24 -2.25 -0.55 4.92
CA GLU A 24 -1.37 -0.99 6.01
C GLU A 24 -0.26 0.02 6.34
N ILE A 25 0.16 0.83 5.37
CA ILE A 25 1.32 1.71 5.55
C ILE A 25 1.00 2.85 6.50
N LYS A 26 1.69 2.90 7.65
CA LYS A 26 1.51 3.99 8.62
C LYS A 26 2.39 5.20 8.32
N TYR A 27 3.62 4.94 7.89
CA TYR A 27 4.60 5.96 7.56
C TYR A 27 5.46 5.47 6.41
N GLY A 28 5.24 5.98 5.21
CA GLY A 28 5.95 5.49 4.03
C GLY A 28 5.32 5.93 2.72
N SER A 29 5.73 5.25 1.65
CA SER A 29 5.22 5.46 0.29
C SER A 29 5.09 4.13 -0.45
N VAL A 30 4.11 4.05 -1.35
CA VAL A 30 3.98 2.99 -2.35
C VAL A 30 4.14 3.63 -3.72
N GLU A 31 5.07 3.14 -4.52
CA GLU A 31 5.34 3.62 -5.88
C GLU A 31 4.96 2.52 -6.89
N ILE A 32 4.24 2.90 -7.94
CA ILE A 32 3.71 1.98 -8.94
C ILE A 32 4.15 2.49 -10.31
N LEU A 33 4.89 1.66 -11.06
CA LEU A 33 5.25 1.95 -12.45
C LEU A 33 4.30 1.22 -13.39
N ILE A 34 3.74 1.99 -14.32
CA ILE A 34 2.82 1.51 -15.35
C ILE A 34 3.43 1.78 -16.72
N HIS A 35 3.57 0.73 -17.52
CA HIS A 35 3.92 0.82 -18.94
C HIS A 35 2.87 0.07 -19.76
N ASP A 36 2.44 0.65 -20.89
CA ASP A 36 1.44 0.04 -21.78
C ASP A 36 0.16 -0.44 -21.09
N SER A 37 -0.35 0.36 -20.14
CA SER A 37 -1.52 0.02 -19.31
C SER A 37 -1.35 -1.25 -18.47
N ARG A 38 -0.11 -1.66 -18.18
CA ARG A 38 0.23 -2.80 -17.34
C ARG A 38 1.15 -2.36 -16.20
N ILE A 39 0.88 -2.88 -15.02
CA ILE A 39 1.75 -2.68 -13.85
C ILE A 39 3.02 -3.49 -14.09
N VAL A 40 4.16 -2.81 -14.12
CA VAL A 40 5.46 -3.45 -14.35
C VAL A 40 6.28 -3.58 -13.07
N GLN A 41 6.03 -2.72 -12.09
CA GLN A 41 6.78 -2.68 -10.83
C GLN A 41 5.96 -2.00 -9.74
N ILE A 42 6.11 -2.51 -8.51
CA ILE A 42 5.51 -1.97 -7.30
C ILE A 42 6.60 -1.94 -6.24
N GLU A 43 6.85 -0.77 -5.66
CA GLU A 43 7.79 -0.60 -4.55
C GLU A 43 7.06 -0.10 -3.31
N ARG A 44 7.31 -0.73 -2.15
CA ARG A 44 6.80 -0.30 -0.84
C ARG A 44 7.97 0.13 0.04
N SER A 45 7.98 1.41 0.42
CA SER A 45 8.95 1.98 1.34
C SER A 45 8.27 2.35 2.64
N GLU A 46 8.51 1.59 3.71
CA GLU A 46 7.93 1.87 5.03
C GLU A 46 9.01 2.25 6.06
N LYS A 47 8.77 3.36 6.76
CA LYS A 47 9.61 3.84 7.85
C LYS A 47 9.12 3.23 9.16
N PHE A 48 9.72 2.11 9.52
CA PHE A 48 9.55 1.53 10.85
C PHE A 48 10.31 2.36 11.88
N ARG A 49 9.58 3.08 12.75
CA ARG A 49 10.17 3.59 13.99
C ARG A 49 10.20 2.43 14.97
N PHE A 50 11.34 1.76 15.06
CA PHE A 50 11.62 0.90 16.20
C PHE A 50 11.71 1.82 17.41
N ASP A 51 10.64 1.88 18.20
CA ASP A 51 10.73 2.44 19.53
C ASP A 51 11.58 1.44 20.32
N VAL A 52 12.88 1.70 20.35
CA VAL A 52 13.82 0.98 21.21
C VAL A 52 13.35 1.31 22.61
N LYS A 53 12.42 0.51 23.13
CA LYS A 53 12.24 0.37 24.57
C LYS A 53 13.64 0.04 25.05
N ARG A 54 14.32 1.04 25.62
CA ARG A 54 15.52 0.80 26.41
C ARG A 54 15.12 -0.33 27.34
N PRO A 55 15.79 -1.49 27.34
CA PRO A 55 15.56 -2.47 28.36
C PRO A 55 15.92 -1.77 29.68
N SER A 56 14.90 -1.28 30.38
CA SER A 56 15.05 -0.81 31.74
C SER A 56 15.41 -2.03 32.56
N THR A 57 16.70 -2.11 32.91
CA THR A 57 17.21 -2.52 34.21
C THR A 57 16.73 -3.87 34.76
N THR A 58 17.66 -4.81 34.96
CA THR A 58 17.91 -5.44 36.28
C THR A 58 19.35 -5.94 36.28
#